data_AF-A0A7C5SR07-F1
#
_entry.id   AF-A0A7C5SR07-F1
#
_cell.length_a   1.000
_cell.length_b   1.000
_cell.length_c   1.000
_cell.angle_alpha   90.00
_cell.angle_beta   90.00
_cell.angle_gamma   90.00
#
_symmetry.space_group_name_H-M   'P 1'
#
loop_
_entity.id
_entity.type
_entity.pdbx_description
1 polymer ?
#
loop_
_entity_poly.entity_id
_entity_poly.type
_entity_poly.pdbx_seq_one_letter_code
_entity_poly.pdbx_strand_id
1 'polypeptide(L)'
;MRAECREASTLIHPDPRHVLSFDREGRLYTFYDDGVLYKRALDSTLHWRRRAPGEPRERGVLGPEESRSVFARVHAYARRAARELKGDCAERAAREIVPWTPERLAAERERFSAIYRPIAILPPDQYFAIVVQATEGCTWN
;
A
#
# COMPACT_ATOMS: atom_id res chain seq x y z
N MET A 1 18.01 10.62 5.05
CA MET A 1 17.21 9.43 4.70
C MET A 1 17.74 8.22 5.47
N ARG A 2 16.85 7.41 6.02
CA ARG A 2 17.15 6.14 6.71
C ARG A 2 16.16 5.07 6.25
N ALA A 3 16.48 3.80 6.45
CA ALA A 3 15.56 2.70 6.15
C ALA A 3 15.76 1.55 7.13
N GLU A 4 14.71 0.77 7.32
CA GLU A 4 14.72 -0.50 8.05
C GLU A 4 14.24 -1.60 7.11
N CYS A 5 15.07 -2.61 6.86
CA CYS A 5 14.70 -3.75 6.03
C CYS A 5 14.57 -4.98 6.91
N ARG A 6 13.33 -5.45 7.02
CA ARG A 6 12.95 -6.61 7.82
C ARG A 6 12.59 -7.75 6.88
N GLU A 7 12.45 -8.96 7.41
CA GLU A 7 12.10 -10.11 6.60
C GLU A 7 10.83 -9.89 5.77
N ALA A 8 9.77 -9.36 6.39
CA ALA A 8 8.45 -9.21 5.75
C ALA A 8 8.15 -7.81 5.20
N SER A 9 9.01 -6.81 5.45
CA SER A 9 8.72 -5.43 5.07
C SER A 9 9.96 -4.55 4.95
N THR A 10 9.81 -3.45 4.23
CA THR A 10 10.82 -2.38 4.15
C THR A 10 10.18 -1.06 4.57
N LEU A 11 10.82 -0.34 5.49
CA LEU A 11 10.44 1.02 5.87
C LEU A 11 11.48 2.01 5.36
N ILE A 12 11.03 3.09 4.74
CA ILE A 12 11.88 4.20 4.30
C ILE A 12 11.44 5.47 5.04
N HIS A 13 12.41 6.16 5.63
CA HIS A 13 12.26 7.44 6.32
C HIS A 13 13.06 8.50 5.55
N PRO A 14 12.46 9.19 4.57
CA PRO A 14 13.13 10.26 3.84
C PRO A 14 13.60 11.37 4.77
N ASP A 15 12.72 11.78 5.68
CA ASP A 15 12.86 12.85 6.67
C ASP A 15 11.84 12.64 7.82
N PRO A 16 11.80 13.50 8.87
CA PRO A 16 10.90 13.32 10.02
C PRO A 16 9.39 13.43 9.73
N ARG A 17 9.00 14.01 8.59
CA ARG A 17 7.58 14.22 8.22
C ARG A 17 7.03 13.11 7.34
N HIS A 18 7.91 12.25 6.81
CA HIS A 18 7.54 11.21 5.86
C HIS A 18 8.00 9.82 6.31
N VAL A 19 7.08 8.86 6.26
CA VAL A 19 7.40 7.45 6.51
C VAL A 19 6.65 6.60 5.49
N LEU A 20 7.39 5.77 4.75
CA LEU A 20 6.83 4.83 3.79
C LEU A 20 7.08 3.41 4.28
N SER A 21 6.05 2.56 4.23
CA SER A 21 6.20 1.12 4.44
C SER A 21 5.80 0.36 3.19
N PHE A 22 6.55 -0.68 2.89
CA PHE A 22 6.37 -1.54 1.74
C PHE A 22 6.23 -2.98 2.19
N ASP A 23 5.37 -3.73 1.51
CA ASP A 23 5.28 -5.17 1.69
C ASP A 23 6.52 -5.90 1.10
N ARG A 24 6.56 -7.22 1.24
CA ARG A 24 7.69 -8.02 0.75
C ARG A 24 7.87 -8.00 -0.77
N GLU A 25 6.81 -7.72 -1.52
CA GLU A 25 6.89 -7.56 -2.98
C GLU A 25 7.35 -6.14 -3.37
N GLY A 26 7.49 -5.23 -2.41
CA GLY A 26 7.86 -3.84 -2.63
C GLY A 26 6.68 -2.92 -2.95
N ARG A 27 5.43 -3.40 -2.86
CA ARG A 27 4.25 -2.55 -3.05
C ARG A 27 4.07 -1.65 -1.83
N LEU A 28 3.61 -0.42 -2.07
CA LEU A 28 3.25 0.48 -0.98
C LEU A 28 2.22 -0.17 -0.05
N TYR A 29 2.47 -0.14 1.26
CA TYR A 29 1.50 -0.55 2.28
C TYR A 29 0.93 0.66 3.01
N THR A 30 1.78 1.52 3.56
CA THR A 30 1.39 2.82 4.13
C THR A 30 2.36 3.93 3.73
N PHE A 31 1.83 5.14 3.60
CA PHE A 31 2.61 6.37 3.46
C PHE A 31 2.07 7.41 4.43
N TYR A 32 2.86 7.75 5.44
CA TYR A 32 2.62 8.92 6.27
C TYR A 32 3.29 10.13 5.62
N ASP A 33 2.48 11.16 5.37
CA ASP A 33 2.84 12.40 4.69
C ASP A 33 2.32 13.55 5.55
N ASP A 34 3.17 14.03 6.44
CA ASP A 34 2.94 15.25 7.22
C ASP A 34 1.54 15.38 7.85
N GLY A 35 1.17 14.40 8.66
CA GLY A 35 -0.12 14.39 9.36
C GLY A 35 -1.25 13.68 8.61
N VAL A 36 -1.01 13.26 7.37
CA VAL A 36 -1.93 12.41 6.60
C VAL A 36 -1.34 11.00 6.47
N LEU A 37 -2.09 10.00 6.92
CA LEU A 37 -1.76 8.59 6.70
C LEU A 37 -2.55 8.06 5.50
N TYR A 38 -1.84 7.69 4.44
CA TYR A 38 -2.36 6.90 3.35
C TYR A 38 -2.11 5.41 3.60
N LYS A 39 -3.14 4.58 3.41
CA LYS A 39 -3.06 3.12 3.45
C LYS A 39 -3.58 2.55 2.14
N ARG A 40 -2.78 1.71 1.50
CA ARG A 40 -3.16 1.01 0.27
C ARG A 40 -3.98 -0.23 0.62
N ALA A 41 -5.14 -0.38 -0.01
CA ALA A 41 -5.89 -1.62 -0.03
C ALA A 41 -5.29 -2.61 -1.05
N LEU A 42 -5.75 -3.87 -1.07
CA LEU A 42 -5.18 -4.89 -1.96
C LEU A 42 -5.38 -4.56 -3.45
N ASP A 43 -6.52 -3.95 -3.78
CA ASP A 43 -6.88 -3.45 -5.12
C ASP A 43 -6.18 -2.13 -5.50
N SER A 44 -5.21 -1.69 -4.69
CA SER A 44 -4.52 -0.40 -4.80
C SER A 44 -5.36 0.86 -4.55
N THR A 45 -6.58 0.74 -4.05
CA THR A 45 -7.34 1.90 -3.56
C THR A 45 -6.62 2.54 -2.36
N LEU A 46 -6.49 3.88 -2.35
CA LEU A 46 -5.85 4.60 -1.26
C LEU A 46 -6.88 5.20 -0.29
N HIS A 47 -6.86 4.70 0.94
CA HIS A 47 -7.58 5.28 2.05
C HIS A 47 -6.69 6.29 2.77
N TRP A 48 -7.21 7.47 3.06
CA TRP A 48 -6.49 8.49 3.82
C TRP A 48 -7.14 8.71 5.19
N ARG A 49 -6.32 9.09 6.16
CA ARG A 49 -6.76 9.45 7.52
C ARG A 49 -5.90 10.60 8.02
N ARG A 50 -6.51 11.63 8.61
CA ARG A 50 -5.80 12.71 9.30
C ARG A 50 -6.49 13.04 10.62
N ARG A 51 -5.75 13.67 11.53
CA ARG A 51 -6.31 14.22 12.77
C ARG A 51 -5.55 15.50 13.10
N ALA A 52 -6.21 16.63 12.92
CA ALA A 52 -5.69 17.89 13.44
C ALA A 52 -5.84 17.91 14.98
N PRO A 53 -4.94 18.59 15.72
CA PRO A 53 -5.06 18.74 17.17
C PRO A 53 -6.41 19.36 17.54
N GLY A 54 -7.16 18.71 18.44
CA GLY A 54 -8.47 19.19 18.88
C GLY A 54 -9.63 18.92 17.91
N GLU A 55 -9.37 18.41 16.71
CA GLU A 55 -10.42 18.13 15.73
C GLU A 55 -10.81 16.64 15.65
N PRO A 56 -12.02 16.33 15.15
CA PRO A 56 -12.41 14.97 14.83
C PRO A 56 -11.45 14.30 13.84
N ARG A 57 -11.37 12.96 13.90
CA ARG A 57 -10.60 12.18 12.94
C ARG A 57 -11.32 12.17 11.60
N GLU A 58 -10.67 12.70 10.57
CA GLU A 58 -11.16 12.64 9.19
C GLU A 58 -10.60 11.42 8.46
N ARG A 59 -11.38 10.88 7.53
CA ARG A 59 -11.01 9.75 6.69
C ARG A 59 -11.77 9.80 5.37
N GLY A 60 -11.16 9.23 4.33
CA GLY A 60 -11.79 9.09 3.04
C GLY A 60 -11.05 8.13 2.13
N VAL A 61 -11.47 8.10 0.88
CA VAL A 61 -10.86 7.34 -0.21
C VAL A 61 -10.47 8.33 -1.30
N LEU A 62 -9.25 8.23 -1.83
CA LEU A 62 -8.80 9.08 -2.93
C LEU A 62 -9.39 8.63 -4.26
N GLY A 63 -9.63 9.60 -5.14
CA GLY A 63 -9.91 9.33 -6.55
C GLY A 63 -8.69 8.79 -7.30
N PRO A 64 -8.87 8.31 -8.55
CA PRO A 64 -7.77 7.77 -9.35
C PRO A 64 -6.61 8.74 -9.59
N GLU A 65 -6.88 9.99 -9.96
CA GLU A 65 -5.84 10.98 -10.25
C GLU A 65 -5.08 11.43 -8.98
N GLU A 66 -5.79 11.59 -7.87
CA GLU A 66 -5.18 11.87 -6.57
C GLU A 66 -4.29 10.70 -6.12
N SER A 67 -4.76 9.47 -6.30
CA SER A 67 -4.00 8.26 -5.98
C SER A 67 -2.72 8.17 -6.80
N ARG A 68 -2.78 8.45 -8.11
CA ARG A 68 -1.60 8.51 -8.99
C ARG A 68 -0.60 9.56 -8.50
N SER A 69 -1.09 10.71 -8.06
CA SER A 69 -0.25 11.79 -7.52
C SER A 69 0.48 11.37 -6.25
N VAL A 70 -0.21 10.67 -5.33
CA VAL A 70 0.42 10.08 -4.13
C VAL A 70 1.45 9.02 -4.52
N PHE A 71 1.10 8.10 -5.43
CA PHE A 71 2.04 7.08 -5.90
C PHE A 71 3.27 7.66 -6.59
N ALA A 72 3.14 8.77 -7.33
CA ALA A 72 4.27 9.44 -7.94
C ALA A 72 5.25 9.99 -6.89
N ARG A 73 4.74 10.57 -5.80
CA ARG A 73 5.58 11.01 -4.66
C ARG A 73 6.27 9.84 -3.97
N VAL A 74 5.54 8.76 -3.71
CA VAL A 74 6.10 7.51 -3.16
C VAL A 74 7.21 6.96 -4.05
N HIS A 75 6.98 6.92 -5.36
CA HIS A 75 7.96 6.44 -6.35
C HIS A 75 9.20 7.32 -6.39
N ALA A 76 9.05 8.64 -6.30
CA ALA A 76 10.17 9.56 -6.20
C ALA A 76 11.03 9.29 -4.95
N TYR A 77 10.40 9.05 -3.79
CA TYR A 77 11.12 8.65 -2.57
C TYR A 77 11.81 7.28 -2.73
N ALA A 78 11.17 6.31 -3.37
CA ALA A 78 11.76 5.00 -3.62
C ALA A 78 13.00 5.09 -4.53
N ARG A 79 12.93 5.87 -5.61
CA ARG A 79 14.08 6.13 -6.50
C ARG A 79 15.21 6.84 -5.79
N ARG A 80 14.88 7.78 -4.89
CA ARG A 80 15.87 8.46 -4.06
C ARG A 80 16.52 7.49 -3.07
N ALA A 81 15.74 6.63 -2.42
CA ALA A 81 16.23 5.60 -1.52
C ALA A 81 17.17 4.61 -2.19
N ALA A 82 16.86 4.15 -3.41
CA ALA A 82 17.73 3.29 -4.19
C ALA A 82 19.10 3.92 -4.52
N ARG A 83 19.21 5.26 -4.54
CA ARG A 83 20.47 5.99 -4.78
C ARG A 83 21.22 6.36 -3.50
N GLU A 84 20.50 6.74 -2.45
CA GLU A 84 21.09 7.33 -1.24
C GLU A 84 21.35 6.32 -0.11
N LEU A 85 20.60 5.22 -0.07
CA LEU A 85 20.82 4.16 0.90
C LEU A 85 22.03 3.30 0.51
N LYS A 86 22.49 2.46 1.43
CA LYS A 86 23.56 1.48 1.22
C LYS A 86 23.13 0.11 1.74
N GLY A 87 23.79 -0.95 1.27
CA GLY A 87 23.54 -2.33 1.70
C GLY A 87 22.20 -2.90 1.23
N ASP A 88 21.67 -3.88 1.96
CA ASP A 88 20.43 -4.61 1.62
C ASP A 88 19.25 -3.69 1.33
N CYS A 89 19.09 -2.60 2.09
CA CYS A 89 18.00 -1.67 1.86
C CYS A 89 18.09 -0.91 0.53
N ALA A 90 19.29 -0.62 0.04
CA ALA A 90 19.45 -0.01 -1.28
C ALA A 90 19.07 -1.01 -2.37
N GLU A 91 19.49 -2.27 -2.23
CA GLU A 91 19.16 -3.33 -3.17
C GLU A 91 17.65 -3.61 -3.21
N ARG A 92 17.00 -3.76 -2.06
CA ARG A 92 15.55 -3.93 -1.98
C ARG A 92 14.79 -2.75 -2.56
N ALA A 93 15.21 -1.52 -2.26
CA ALA A 93 14.62 -0.33 -2.86
C ALA A 93 14.71 -0.37 -4.39
N ALA A 94 15.87 -0.74 -4.95
CA ALA A 94 16.07 -0.81 -6.39
C ALA A 94 15.34 -1.97 -7.07
N ARG A 95 15.37 -3.17 -6.48
CA ARG A 95 14.89 -4.41 -7.11
C ARG A 95 13.43 -4.72 -6.83
N GLU A 96 12.92 -4.32 -5.66
CA GLU A 96 11.58 -4.69 -5.21
C GLU A 96 10.64 -3.49 -5.26
N ILE A 97 11.08 -2.32 -4.77
CA ILE A 97 10.18 -1.16 -4.60
C ILE A 97 10.08 -0.31 -5.87
N VAL A 98 11.21 0.12 -6.45
CA VAL A 98 11.25 0.98 -7.65
C VAL A 98 10.46 0.44 -8.85
N PRO A 99 10.36 -0.89 -9.10
CA PRO A 99 9.54 -1.42 -10.17
C PRO A 99 8.02 -1.19 -10.03
N TRP A 100 7.53 -0.79 -8.85
CA TRP A 100 6.13 -0.45 -8.62
C TRP A 100 5.89 1.03 -8.95
N THR A 101 5.79 1.31 -10.25
CA THR A 101 5.42 2.64 -10.76
C THR A 101 3.97 3.01 -10.43
N PRO A 102 3.60 4.29 -10.50
CA PRO A 102 2.20 4.72 -10.34
C PRO A 102 1.23 3.96 -11.26
N GLU A 103 1.63 3.71 -12.51
CA GLU A 103 0.85 3.00 -13.51
C GLU A 103 0.69 1.53 -13.12
N ARG A 104 1.77 0.88 -12.67
CA ARG A 104 1.73 -0.53 -12.27
C ARG A 104 0.87 -0.74 -11.03
N LEU A 105 0.92 0.20 -10.07
CA LEU A 105 0.05 0.19 -8.89
C LEU A 105 -1.41 0.47 -9.27
N ALA A 106 -1.68 1.42 -10.16
CA ALA A 106 -3.03 1.71 -10.64
C ALA A 106 -3.65 0.50 -11.38
N ALA A 107 -2.84 -0.26 -12.12
CA ALA A 107 -3.26 -1.46 -12.82
C ALA A 107 -3.52 -2.68 -11.89
N GLU A 108 -3.19 -2.62 -10.60
CA GLU A 108 -3.50 -3.71 -9.65
C GLU A 108 -5.01 -3.90 -9.50
N ARG A 109 -5.81 -2.84 -9.60
CA ARG A 109 -7.27 -2.93 -9.43
C ARG A 109 -7.90 -3.90 -10.43
N GLU A 110 -7.46 -3.84 -11.69
CA GLU A 110 -7.94 -4.71 -12.76
C GLU A 110 -7.55 -6.17 -12.48
N ARG A 111 -6.29 -6.41 -12.10
CA ARG A 111 -5.80 -7.75 -11.75
C ARG A 111 -6.53 -8.33 -10.54
N PHE A 112 -6.74 -7.49 -9.51
CA PHE A 112 -7.46 -7.87 -8.31
C PHE A 112 -8.91 -8.25 -8.63
N SER A 113 -9.61 -7.42 -9.41
CA SER A 113 -11.02 -7.65 -9.75
C SER A 113 -11.25 -8.82 -10.71
N ALA A 114 -10.22 -9.23 -11.46
CA ALA A 114 -10.28 -10.43 -12.30
C ALA A 114 -10.26 -11.74 -11.48
N ILE A 115 -9.72 -11.71 -10.26
CA ILE A 115 -9.55 -12.89 -9.40
C ILE A 115 -10.54 -12.87 -8.23
N TYR A 116 -10.64 -11.74 -7.54
CA TYR A 116 -11.45 -11.57 -6.35
C TYR A 116 -12.83 -11.02 -6.71
N ARG A 117 -13.87 -11.81 -6.43
CA ARG A 117 -15.26 -11.39 -6.55
C ARG A 117 -15.77 -10.82 -5.21
N PRO A 118 -16.82 -9.98 -5.23
CA PRO A 118 -17.46 -9.52 -3.99
C PRO A 118 -17.95 -10.71 -3.16
N ILE A 119 -17.37 -10.94 -1.98
CA ILE A 119 -17.87 -11.92 -1.00
C ILE A 119 -18.76 -11.16 -0.02
N ALA A 120 -20.03 -11.56 0.04
CA ALA A 120 -21.09 -10.77 0.66
C ALA A 120 -20.95 -10.61 2.19
N ILE A 121 -20.32 -11.58 2.88
CA ILE A 121 -20.23 -11.59 4.34
C ILE A 121 -18.88 -12.16 4.77
N LEU A 122 -18.07 -11.32 5.43
CA LEU A 122 -16.90 -11.78 6.17
C LEU A 122 -17.33 -12.09 7.61
N PRO A 123 -16.85 -13.18 8.23
CA PRO A 123 -17.07 -13.44 9.65
C PRO A 123 -16.52 -12.26 10.48
N PRO A 124 -17.35 -11.62 11.34
CA PRO A 124 -16.97 -10.40 12.05
C PRO A 124 -15.85 -10.61 13.08
N ASP A 125 -15.56 -11.86 13.45
CA ASP A 125 -14.60 -12.28 14.46
C ASP A 125 -13.23 -12.71 13.89
N GLN A 126 -13.08 -12.80 12.56
CA GLN A 126 -11.86 -13.31 11.93
C GLN A 126 -11.07 -12.21 11.21
N TYR A 127 -10.25 -11.49 11.98
CA TYR A 127 -9.29 -10.54 11.42
C TYR A 127 -8.20 -11.27 10.62
N PHE A 128 -7.85 -10.72 9.45
CA PHE A 128 -6.86 -11.28 8.51
C PHE A 128 -7.18 -12.67 7.93
N ALA A 129 -8.43 -13.12 7.96
CA ALA A 129 -8.84 -14.34 7.25
C ALA A 129 -8.92 -14.14 5.73
N ILE A 130 -8.64 -15.22 5.00
CA ILE A 130 -8.86 -15.32 3.55
C ILE A 130 -10.04 -16.27 3.34
N VAL A 131 -11.08 -15.80 2.67
CA VAL A 131 -12.23 -16.64 2.28
C VAL A 131 -12.02 -17.09 0.83
N VAL A 132 -12.04 -18.40 0.61
CA VAL A 132 -11.88 -19.01 -0.71
C VAL A 132 -13.21 -19.63 -1.13
N GLN A 133 -13.77 -19.16 -2.24
CA GLN A 133 -14.89 -19.82 -2.89
C GLN A 133 -14.35 -20.96 -3.76
N ALA A 134 -14.42 -22.19 -3.27
CA ALA A 134 -13.91 -23.37 -3.98
C ALA A 134 -14.80 -23.78 -5.18
N THR A 135 -16.10 -23.47 -5.15
CA THR A 135 -17.06 -23.83 -6.20
C THR A 135 -18.05 -22.69 -6.48
N GLU A 136 -18.52 -22.58 -7.72
CA GLU A 136 -19.62 -21.70 -8.12
C GLU A 136 -20.91 -22.52 -8.28
N GLY A 137 -21.97 -22.10 -7.59
CA GLY A 137 -23.17 -22.93 -7.44
C GLY A 137 -22.98 -24.06 -6.42
N CYS A 138 -24.08 -24.48 -5.80
CA CYS A 138 -24.10 -25.62 -4.89
C CYS A 138 -25.28 -26.50 -5.26
N THR A 139 -25.02 -27.73 -5.67
CA THR A 139 -26.07 -28.74 -5.96
C THR A 139 -26.77 -29.27 -4.70
N TRP A 140 -26.30 -28.87 -3.51
CA TRP A 140 -26.89 -29.26 -2.23
C TRP A 140 -27.94 -28.27 -1.71
N ASN A 141 -28.29 -27.25 -2.51
CA ASN A 141 -29.49 -26.43 -2.34
C ASN A 141 -30.43 -26.63 -3.53
#